data_AF-A0A5N6DL24-F1
#
_entry.id   AF-A0A5N6DL24-F1
#
_cell.length_a   1.000
_cell.length_b   1.000
_cell.length_c   1.000
_cell.angle_alpha   90.00
_cell.angle_beta   90.00
_cell.angle_gamma   90.00
#
_symmetry.space_group_name_H-M   'P 1'
#
loop_
_entity.id
_entity.type
_entity.pdbx_description
1 polymer ?
#
loop_
_entity_poly.entity_id
_entity_poly.type
_entity_poly.pdbx_seq_one_letter_code
_entity_poly.pdbx_strand_id
1 'polypeptide(L)'
;MASPSVCAGTVRISLFSYGHANGPIVQQYREAQYHRTLSYNIRHLPNPPRHLRVKATGLSRRLQKEFLQSDNVEAFLVKVEGEIFNVVKEGCDQLLYSTEQAEYEQGPEEVDKHSDSNAPSGEETPSESADIDIAVTICCEEGRHRSVAFVEELARRLAMFKYKDGFSLHWQLIINVTHRDIGDLEDCEESSGQNKRPNKTQAKTRQRERREKENRYETRLGDDEED
;
A
#
# COMPACT_ATOMS: atom_id res chain seq x y z
N MET A 1 14.83 -15.85 -39.23
CA MET A 1 13.74 -14.92 -38.87
C MET A 1 13.67 -14.91 -37.35
N ALA A 2 14.18 -13.86 -36.71
CA ALA A 2 14.08 -13.70 -35.27
C ALA A 2 12.65 -13.22 -34.96
N SER A 3 11.91 -13.99 -34.19
CA SER A 3 10.63 -13.57 -33.65
C SER A 3 10.84 -12.30 -32.82
N PRO A 4 9.99 -11.27 -32.92
CA PRO A 4 10.06 -10.14 -32.01
C PRO A 4 9.87 -10.70 -30.61
N SER A 5 10.92 -10.56 -29.78
CA SER A 5 10.85 -10.81 -28.35
C SER A 5 9.84 -9.80 -27.80
N VAL A 6 8.58 -10.19 -27.69
CA VAL A 6 7.57 -9.40 -27.01
C VAL A 6 8.13 -9.14 -25.61
N CYS A 7 8.43 -7.90 -25.26
CA CYS A 7 9.01 -7.58 -23.96
C CYS A 7 7.92 -7.81 -22.90
N ALA A 8 8.21 -8.61 -21.88
CA ALA A 8 7.27 -8.90 -20.81
C ALA A 8 7.17 -7.68 -19.91
N GLY A 9 6.06 -6.96 -19.95
CA GLY A 9 5.84 -5.85 -19.02
C GLY A 9 5.86 -6.35 -17.57
N THR A 10 6.45 -5.60 -16.65
CA THR A 10 6.43 -5.91 -15.21
C THR A 10 5.42 -5.03 -14.48
N VAL A 11 4.46 -5.66 -13.79
CA VAL A 11 3.53 -4.99 -12.87
C VAL A 11 3.94 -5.28 -11.45
N ARG A 12 4.20 -4.23 -10.67
CA ARG A 12 4.47 -4.31 -9.24
C ARG A 12 3.28 -3.75 -8.47
N ILE A 13 2.76 -4.53 -7.54
CA ILE A 13 1.71 -4.09 -6.61
C ILE A 13 2.29 -4.17 -5.20
N SER A 14 2.46 -3.02 -4.56
CA SER A 14 2.92 -2.91 -3.18
C SER A 14 1.74 -2.63 -2.27
N LEU A 15 1.36 -3.63 -1.46
CA LEU A 15 0.26 -3.56 -0.51
C LEU A 15 0.78 -3.19 0.87
N PHE A 16 0.23 -2.15 1.46
CA PHE A 16 0.62 -1.67 2.77
C PHE A 16 -0.54 -1.64 3.74
N SER A 17 -0.34 -2.19 4.93
CA SER A 17 -1.29 -2.00 6.03
C SER A 17 -0.74 -1.04 7.06
N TYR A 18 -1.57 -0.11 7.54
CA TYR A 18 -1.19 0.81 8.60
C TYR A 18 -2.35 1.29 9.50
N GLY A 19 -2.00 1.98 10.57
CA GLY A 19 -2.86 2.59 11.56
C GLY A 19 -2.93 4.08 11.35
N HIS A 20 -4.15 4.60 11.25
CA HIS A 20 -4.45 6.02 11.12
C HIS A 20 -3.84 6.84 12.27
N ALA A 21 -3.78 6.27 13.48
CA ALA A 21 -3.17 6.90 14.65
C ALA A 21 -1.68 7.24 14.47
N ASN A 22 -0.98 6.52 13.58
CA ASN A 22 0.44 6.69 13.29
C ASN A 22 0.70 7.49 12.00
N GLY A 23 -0.33 8.11 11.41
CA GLY A 23 -0.24 8.92 10.19
C GLY A 23 -0.27 8.10 8.89
N PRO A 24 -0.38 8.75 7.71
CA PRO A 24 -0.36 8.08 6.41
C PRO A 24 1.03 7.48 6.09
N ILE A 25 1.08 6.59 5.11
CA ILE A 25 2.35 6.11 4.55
C ILE A 25 2.86 7.15 3.56
N VAL A 26 4.11 7.58 3.74
CA VAL A 26 4.83 8.42 2.79
C VAL A 26 5.70 7.49 1.96
N GLN A 27 5.30 7.26 0.71
CA GLN A 27 6.06 6.41 -0.19
C GLN A 27 7.04 7.26 -0.98
N GLN A 28 8.29 6.80 -1.08
CA GLN A 28 9.26 7.36 -2.01
C GLN A 28 8.93 6.84 -3.40
N TYR A 29 8.73 7.76 -4.35
CA TYR A 29 8.51 7.42 -5.74
C TYR A 29 9.73 6.66 -6.27
N ARG A 30 9.50 5.46 -6.79
CA ARG A 30 10.50 4.76 -7.61
C ARG A 30 10.29 5.17 -9.06
N GLU A 31 11.37 5.13 -9.82
CA GLU A 31 11.33 5.36 -11.27
C GLU A 31 10.58 4.20 -11.95
N ALA A 32 9.30 4.40 -12.21
CA ALA A 32 8.42 3.53 -12.99
C ALA A 32 7.77 4.38 -14.10
N GLN A 33 7.49 3.77 -15.25
CA GLN A 33 6.87 4.50 -16.38
C GLN A 33 5.43 4.90 -16.05
N TYR A 34 4.72 4.04 -15.32
CA TYR A 34 3.41 4.34 -14.77
C TYR A 34 3.41 4.10 -13.26
N HIS A 35 3.03 5.12 -12.49
CA HIS A 35 2.90 5.02 -11.03
C HIS A 35 1.52 5.47 -10.56
N ARG A 36 0.89 4.67 -9.69
CA ARG A 36 -0.39 5.03 -9.07
C ARG A 36 -0.44 4.63 -7.60
N THR A 37 -0.99 5.50 -6.77
CA THR A 37 -1.28 5.19 -5.36
C THR A 37 -2.78 5.16 -5.11
N LEU A 38 -3.26 4.07 -4.51
CA LEU A 38 -4.63 3.87 -4.04
C LEU A 38 -4.64 3.83 -2.51
N SER A 39 -5.54 4.56 -1.86
CA SER A 39 -5.57 4.68 -0.40
C SER A 39 -6.98 4.46 0.14
N TYR A 40 -7.13 3.51 1.08
CA TYR A 40 -8.42 3.09 1.60
C TYR A 40 -8.46 3.15 3.13
N ASN A 41 -9.50 3.81 3.66
CA ASN A 41 -9.81 3.82 5.08
C ASN A 41 -10.92 2.82 5.40
N ILE A 42 -10.55 1.73 6.08
CA ILE A 42 -11.46 0.63 6.40
C ILE A 42 -11.97 0.67 7.85
N ARG A 43 -11.89 1.82 8.53
CA ARG A 43 -12.36 1.94 9.92
C ARG A 43 -13.88 1.78 10.07
N HIS A 44 -14.63 1.92 8.99
CA HIS A 44 -16.06 1.68 8.91
C HIS A 44 -16.42 0.18 8.87
N LEU A 45 -15.47 -0.70 8.55
CA LEU A 45 -15.67 -2.15 8.54
C LEU A 45 -15.76 -2.72 9.96
N PRO A 46 -16.47 -3.86 10.16
CA PRO A 46 -16.67 -4.46 11.47
C PRO A 46 -15.36 -4.72 12.19
N ASN A 47 -15.36 -4.49 13.50
CA ASN A 47 -14.17 -4.69 14.33
C ASN A 47 -14.12 -6.15 14.79
N PRO A 48 -12.98 -6.86 14.65
CA PRO A 48 -12.88 -8.22 15.14
C PRO A 48 -13.20 -8.33 16.66
N PRO A 49 -13.69 -9.49 17.13
CA PRO A 49 -14.02 -9.71 18.53
C PRO A 49 -12.87 -9.32 19.47
N ARG A 50 -13.21 -8.63 20.57
CA ARG A 50 -12.21 -8.08 21.51
C ARG A 50 -11.24 -9.15 22.02
N HIS A 51 -11.72 -10.35 22.32
CA HIS A 51 -10.89 -11.42 22.86
C HIS A 51 -9.81 -11.91 21.88
N LEU A 52 -10.03 -11.76 20.56
CA LEU A 52 -9.03 -12.05 19.53
C LEU A 52 -8.04 -10.89 19.38
N ARG A 53 -8.53 -9.64 19.36
CA ARG A 53 -7.69 -8.45 19.20
C ARG A 53 -6.64 -8.28 20.29
N VAL A 54 -6.92 -8.75 21.50
CA VAL A 54 -5.97 -8.67 22.63
C VAL A 54 -4.79 -9.63 22.44
N LYS A 55 -5.00 -10.78 21.80
CA LYS A 55 -4.02 -11.87 21.72
C LYS A 55 -3.33 -12.02 20.36
N ALA A 56 -3.93 -11.45 19.31
CA ALA A 56 -3.52 -11.70 17.95
C ALA A 56 -3.51 -10.43 17.11
N THR A 57 -2.75 -10.47 16.02
CA THR A 57 -2.77 -9.49 14.92
C THR A 57 -3.59 -10.02 13.75
N GLY A 58 -3.73 -9.20 12.71
CA GLY A 58 -4.39 -9.59 11.46
C GLY A 58 -3.70 -10.72 10.68
N LEU A 59 -2.51 -11.16 11.11
CA LEU A 59 -1.83 -12.34 10.55
C LEU A 59 -2.42 -13.66 11.07
N SER A 60 -3.12 -13.63 12.21
CA SER A 60 -3.70 -14.84 12.79
C SER A 60 -4.87 -15.34 11.94
N ARG A 61 -4.80 -16.61 11.51
CA ARG A 61 -5.88 -17.29 10.77
C ARG A 61 -7.22 -17.21 11.47
N ARG A 62 -7.23 -17.29 12.81
CA ARG A 62 -8.47 -17.20 13.59
C ARG A 62 -9.09 -15.80 13.50
N LEU A 63 -8.27 -14.75 13.60
CA LEU A 63 -8.76 -13.37 13.48
C LEU A 63 -9.19 -13.08 12.04
N GLN A 64 -8.40 -13.51 11.04
CA GLN A 64 -8.75 -13.40 9.63
C GLN A 64 -10.11 -14.04 9.35
N LYS A 65 -10.33 -15.30 9.77
CA LYS A 65 -11.60 -16.00 9.53
C LYS A 65 -12.81 -15.23 10.05
N GLU A 66 -12.75 -14.73 11.29
CA GLU A 66 -13.85 -13.98 11.91
C GLU A 66 -14.09 -12.63 11.23
N PHE A 67 -13.02 -11.95 10.84
CA PHE A 67 -13.13 -10.66 10.16
C PHE A 67 -13.68 -10.80 8.74
N LEU A 68 -13.17 -11.77 7.99
CA LEU A 68 -13.51 -12.02 6.58
C LEU A 68 -14.87 -12.71 6.40
N GLN A 69 -15.47 -13.26 7.46
CA GLN A 69 -16.82 -13.83 7.40
C GLN A 69 -17.91 -12.78 7.14
N SER A 70 -17.61 -11.49 7.28
CA SER A 70 -18.59 -10.43 7.05
C SER A 70 -18.76 -10.09 5.57
N ASP A 71 -20.00 -10.12 5.09
CA ASP A 71 -20.36 -9.74 3.72
C ASP A 71 -19.92 -8.31 3.35
N ASN A 72 -19.92 -7.38 4.32
CA ASN A 72 -19.44 -6.01 4.11
C ASN A 72 -17.94 -5.96 3.83
N VAL A 73 -17.17 -6.85 4.48
CA VAL A 73 -15.72 -6.96 4.26
C VAL A 73 -15.46 -7.60 2.90
N GLU A 74 -16.22 -8.65 2.57
CA GLU A 74 -16.16 -9.31 1.26
C GLU A 74 -16.47 -8.36 0.10
N ALA A 75 -17.58 -7.63 0.19
CA ALA A 75 -17.97 -6.65 -0.82
C ALA A 75 -16.90 -5.56 -1.00
N PHE A 76 -16.27 -5.12 0.10
CA PHE A 76 -15.20 -4.12 0.04
C PHE A 76 -13.91 -4.71 -0.56
N LEU A 77 -13.58 -5.98 -0.29
CA LEU A 77 -12.47 -6.67 -0.94
C LEU A 77 -12.67 -6.76 -2.46
N VAL A 78 -13.85 -7.18 -2.91
CA VAL A 78 -14.18 -7.26 -4.34
C VAL A 78 -14.09 -5.89 -5.00
N LYS A 79 -14.57 -4.83 -4.33
CA LYS A 79 -14.46 -3.46 -4.82
C LYS A 79 -12.98 -3.05 -5.01
N VAL A 80 -12.16 -3.22 -3.99
CA VAL A 80 -10.74 -2.84 -4.03
C VAL A 80 -9.97 -3.66 -5.07
N GLU A 81 -10.25 -4.95 -5.17
CA GLU A 81 -9.69 -5.84 -6.20
C GLU A 81 -10.02 -5.34 -7.62
N GLY A 82 -11.28 -4.99 -7.86
CA GLY A 82 -11.71 -4.44 -9.16
C GLY A 82 -11.09 -3.08 -9.49
N GLU A 83 -10.92 -2.20 -8.49
CA GLU A 83 -10.24 -0.91 -8.69
C GLU A 83 -8.76 -1.09 -9.03
N ILE A 84 -8.06 -2.00 -8.34
CA ILE A 84 -6.67 -2.33 -8.65
C ILE A 84 -6.56 -2.87 -10.07
N PHE A 85 -7.47 -3.76 -10.47
CA PHE A 85 -7.50 -4.29 -11.82
C PHE A 85 -7.66 -3.22 -12.89
N ASN A 86 -8.61 -2.30 -12.69
CA ASN A 86 -8.83 -1.20 -13.63
C ASN A 86 -7.57 -0.34 -13.78
N VAL A 87 -6.88 -0.04 -12.67
CA VAL A 87 -5.63 0.72 -12.71
C VAL A 87 -4.51 -0.03 -13.42
N VAL A 88 -4.38 -1.34 -13.20
CA VAL A 88 -3.42 -2.17 -13.94
C VAL A 88 -3.72 -2.09 -15.43
N LYS A 89 -4.98 -2.27 -15.81
CA LYS A 89 -5.41 -2.20 -17.21
C LYS A 89 -5.13 -0.83 -17.84
N GLU A 90 -5.47 0.26 -17.16
CA GLU A 90 -5.19 1.63 -17.61
C GLU A 90 -3.68 1.85 -17.83
N GLY A 91 -2.84 1.38 -16.90
CA GLY A 91 -1.39 1.45 -17.04
C GLY A 91 -0.88 0.62 -18.23
N CYS A 92 -1.43 -0.57 -18.45
CA CYS A 92 -1.08 -1.42 -19.60
C CYS A 92 -1.46 -0.74 -20.93
N ASP A 93 -2.68 -0.22 -21.02
CA ASP A 93 -3.17 0.45 -22.22
C ASP A 93 -2.31 1.69 -22.54
N GLN A 94 -1.93 2.48 -21.53
CA GLN A 94 -1.10 3.66 -21.71
C GLN A 94 0.30 3.34 -22.27
N LEU A 95 0.91 2.24 -21.81
CA LEU A 95 2.21 1.79 -22.29
C LEU A 95 2.18 1.30 -23.74
N LEU A 96 1.08 0.66 -24.16
CA LEU A 96 0.89 0.26 -25.55
C LEU A 96 0.81 1.49 -26.47
N TYR A 97 0.02 2.50 -26.11
CA TYR A 97 -0.12 3.73 -26.91
C TYR A 97 1.18 4.55 -27.01
N SER A 98 2.00 4.60 -25.95
CA SER A 98 3.30 5.29 -25.99
C SER A 98 4.34 4.59 -26.87
N THR A 99 4.23 3.27 -27.04
CA THR A 99 5.16 2.49 -27.87
C THR A 99 4.88 2.70 -29.36
N GLU A 100 3.60 2.73 -29.75
CA GLU A 100 3.23 2.97 -31.15
C GLU A 100 3.68 4.38 -31.58
N GLN A 101 3.54 5.41 -30.73
CA GLN A 101 3.92 6.79 -31.07
C GLN A 101 5.40 7.03 -31.41
N ALA A 102 6.30 6.19 -30.92
CA ALA A 102 7.72 6.29 -31.23
C ALA A 102 8.09 5.74 -32.62
N GLU A 103 7.27 4.88 -33.22
CA GLU A 103 7.59 4.22 -34.49
C GLU A 103 7.32 5.08 -35.75
N TYR A 104 6.54 6.17 -35.66
CA TYR A 104 6.19 6.99 -36.83
C TYR A 104 6.96 8.31 -36.98
N GLU A 105 7.84 8.68 -36.04
CA GLU A 105 8.69 9.88 -36.18
C GLU A 105 10.10 9.63 -36.71
N GLN A 106 10.49 8.38 -36.99
CA GLN A 106 11.75 8.09 -37.71
C GLN A 106 11.54 8.13 -39.23
N GLY A 107 11.40 9.36 -39.75
CA GLY A 107 11.65 9.65 -41.16
C GLY A 107 13.16 9.67 -41.47
N PRO A 108 13.58 9.35 -42.71
CA PRO A 108 14.99 9.20 -43.06
C PRO A 108 15.66 10.57 -43.23
N GLU A 109 16.49 10.98 -42.29
CA GLU A 109 17.54 11.97 -42.53
C GLU A 109 18.90 11.33 -42.26
N GLU A 110 19.57 10.92 -43.33
CA GLU A 110 21.03 10.83 -43.36
C GLU A 110 21.61 12.25 -43.45
N VAL A 111 22.61 12.57 -42.63
CA VAL A 111 23.98 12.96 -43.04
C VAL A 111 24.79 13.37 -41.80
N ASP A 112 25.69 12.46 -41.43
CA ASP A 112 27.12 12.66 -41.13
C ASP A 112 27.59 13.75 -40.14
N LYS A 113 28.18 13.32 -39.00
CA LYS A 113 29.45 13.86 -38.48
C LYS A 113 30.06 13.05 -37.34
N HIS A 114 31.31 12.64 -37.57
CA HIS A 114 32.34 12.18 -36.63
C HIS A 114 32.37 12.86 -35.25
N SER A 115 32.56 12.09 -34.16
CA SER A 115 33.75 12.22 -33.27
C SER A 115 33.76 11.23 -32.08
N ASP A 116 34.89 10.52 -31.98
CA ASP A 116 35.63 9.98 -30.83
C ASP A 116 34.96 9.53 -29.52
N SER A 117 35.00 8.20 -29.34
CA SER A 117 35.64 7.46 -28.23
C SER A 117 35.84 8.15 -26.87
N ASN A 118 35.01 7.77 -25.89
CA ASN A 118 35.51 7.39 -24.55
C ASN A 118 34.41 6.66 -23.74
N ALA A 119 34.68 5.39 -23.45
CA ALA A 119 34.09 4.63 -22.34
C ALA A 119 35.23 4.39 -21.33
N PRO A 120 35.00 4.30 -20.01
CA PRO A 120 34.29 3.12 -19.51
C PRO A 120 33.41 3.30 -18.25
N SER A 121 32.47 2.35 -18.14
CA SER A 121 32.11 1.63 -16.91
C SER A 121 31.35 2.41 -15.82
N GLY A 122 30.09 2.72 -16.11
CA GLY A 122 29.07 2.70 -15.07
C GLY A 122 28.61 1.25 -14.86
N GLU A 123 28.84 0.70 -13.66
CA GLU A 123 28.10 -0.47 -13.21
C GLU A 123 26.62 -0.08 -13.14
N GLU A 124 25.89 -0.31 -14.22
CA GLU A 124 24.45 -0.34 -14.19
C GLU A 124 24.06 -1.58 -13.40
N THR A 125 23.89 -1.41 -12.08
CA THR A 125 23.00 -2.32 -11.35
C THR A 125 21.70 -2.36 -12.15
N PRO A 126 21.17 -3.54 -12.50
CA PRO A 126 19.89 -3.61 -13.19
C PRO A 126 18.88 -2.95 -12.27
N SER A 127 18.51 -1.71 -12.59
CA SER A 127 17.40 -1.04 -11.95
C SER A 127 16.22 -1.96 -12.19
N GLU A 128 15.74 -2.61 -11.13
CA GLU A 128 14.47 -3.31 -11.11
C GLU A 128 13.33 -2.28 -11.24
N SER A 129 13.32 -1.50 -12.32
CA SER A 129 12.22 -0.61 -12.66
C SER A 129 11.08 -1.50 -13.14
N ALA A 130 9.91 -1.35 -12.52
CA ALA A 130 8.70 -1.93 -13.08
C ALA A 130 8.14 -0.94 -14.10
N ASP A 131 7.51 -1.45 -15.16
CA ASP A 131 6.80 -0.59 -16.10
C ASP A 131 5.57 0.04 -15.42
N ILE A 132 4.91 -0.74 -14.57
CA ILE A 132 3.76 -0.31 -13.77
C ILE A 132 4.05 -0.56 -12.28
N ASP A 133 4.02 0.50 -11.47
CA ASP A 133 4.14 0.42 -10.01
C ASP A 133 2.88 0.98 -9.32
N ILE A 134 2.13 0.09 -8.65
CA ILE A 134 0.90 0.43 -7.95
C ILE A 134 1.10 0.25 -6.46
N ALA A 135 0.96 1.35 -5.73
CA ALA A 135 0.93 1.34 -4.27
C ALA A 135 -0.52 1.28 -3.77
N VAL A 136 -0.84 0.35 -2.89
CA VAL A 136 -2.15 0.24 -2.25
C VAL A 136 -1.99 0.36 -0.75
N THR A 137 -2.55 1.40 -0.15
CA THR A 137 -2.44 1.63 1.29
C THR A 137 -3.80 1.40 1.96
N ILE A 138 -3.83 0.54 2.97
CA ILE A 138 -5.04 0.18 3.72
C ILE A 138 -4.87 0.59 5.17
N CYS A 139 -5.73 1.50 5.64
CA CYS A 139 -5.67 2.01 7.00
C CYS A 139 -6.83 1.56 7.88
N CYS A 140 -6.49 1.10 9.09
CA CYS A 140 -7.45 0.98 10.19
C CYS A 140 -7.06 1.93 11.33
N GLU A 141 -7.56 1.74 12.55
CA GLU A 141 -7.23 2.66 13.65
C GLU A 141 -5.78 2.50 14.12
N GLU A 142 -5.42 1.30 14.58
CA GLU A 142 -4.10 1.00 15.17
C GLU A 142 -3.13 0.29 14.22
N GLY A 143 -3.60 -0.17 13.05
CA GLY A 143 -2.74 -0.85 12.07
C GLY A 143 -2.42 -2.31 12.36
N ARG A 144 -3.04 -2.92 13.38
CA ARG A 144 -2.68 -4.27 13.86
C ARG A 144 -3.63 -5.40 13.48
N HIS A 145 -4.89 -5.10 13.15
CA HIS A 145 -5.95 -6.12 12.99
C HIS A 145 -6.60 -6.07 11.61
N ARG A 146 -7.54 -5.14 11.43
CA ARG A 146 -8.38 -5.05 10.21
C ARG A 146 -7.53 -4.83 8.97
N SER A 147 -6.64 -3.83 8.99
CA SER A 147 -5.84 -3.48 7.80
C SER A 147 -4.90 -4.61 7.40
N VAL A 148 -4.29 -5.28 8.37
CA VAL A 148 -3.40 -6.42 8.14
C VAL A 148 -4.19 -7.59 7.56
N ALA A 149 -5.28 -8.01 8.21
CA ALA A 149 -6.09 -9.13 7.73
C ALA A 149 -6.68 -8.88 6.33
N PHE A 150 -7.05 -7.62 6.06
CA PHE A 150 -7.54 -7.20 4.75
C PHE A 150 -6.45 -7.28 3.67
N VAL A 151 -5.26 -6.75 3.95
CA VAL A 151 -4.13 -6.77 3.01
C VAL A 151 -3.66 -8.19 2.70
N GLU A 152 -3.57 -9.06 3.71
CA GLU A 152 -3.20 -10.46 3.54
C GLU A 152 -4.16 -11.20 2.61
N GLU A 153 -5.46 -10.98 2.80
CA GLU A 153 -6.48 -11.60 1.96
C GLU A 153 -6.48 -11.03 0.54
N LEU A 154 -6.30 -9.71 0.40
CA LEU A 154 -6.16 -9.07 -0.90
C LEU A 154 -4.96 -9.60 -1.68
N ALA A 155 -3.80 -9.74 -1.03
CA ALA A 155 -2.59 -10.32 -1.62
C ALA A 155 -2.85 -11.74 -2.15
N ARG A 156 -3.53 -12.57 -1.34
CA ARG A 156 -3.91 -13.94 -1.73
C ARG A 156 -4.82 -13.96 -2.96
N ARG A 157 -5.76 -13.02 -3.08
CA ARG A 157 -6.65 -12.90 -4.25
C ARG A 157 -5.90 -12.45 -5.49
N LEU A 158 -5.05 -11.43 -5.36
CA LEU A 158 -4.22 -10.92 -6.45
C LEU A 158 -3.19 -11.95 -6.95
N ALA A 159 -2.71 -12.85 -6.09
CA ALA A 159 -1.82 -13.93 -6.52
C ALA A 159 -2.53 -14.94 -7.46
N MET A 160 -3.84 -15.15 -7.28
CA MET A 160 -4.66 -16.01 -8.15
C MET A 160 -5.04 -15.33 -9.47
N PHE A 161 -4.79 -14.03 -9.58
CA PHE A 161 -5.19 -13.18 -10.69
C PHE A 161 -4.53 -13.57 -12.03
N LYS A 162 -3.31 -14.12 -11.96
CA LYS A 162 -2.54 -14.59 -13.13
C LYS A 162 -3.30 -15.60 -14.01
N TYR A 163 -4.29 -16.29 -13.45
CA TYR A 163 -5.02 -17.36 -14.14
C TYR A 163 -6.44 -16.98 -14.57
N LYS A 164 -6.93 -15.79 -14.19
CA LYS A 164 -8.36 -15.51 -14.21
C LYS A 164 -8.84 -14.79 -15.46
N ASP A 165 -8.01 -13.94 -16.06
CA ASP A 165 -8.42 -13.10 -17.18
C ASP A 165 -7.43 -13.17 -18.35
N GLY A 166 -7.98 -13.14 -19.56
CA GLY A 166 -7.32 -13.28 -20.86
C GLY A 166 -6.38 -12.13 -21.22
N PHE A 167 -5.51 -11.71 -20.31
CA PHE A 167 -4.34 -10.92 -20.63
C PHE A 167 -3.52 -11.71 -21.65
N SER A 168 -3.57 -11.24 -22.89
CA SER A 168 -2.81 -11.81 -24.01
C SER A 168 -1.32 -11.44 -23.95
N LEU A 169 -0.92 -10.66 -22.94
CA LEU A 169 0.46 -10.30 -22.67
C LEU A 169 0.94 -11.02 -21.42
N HIS A 170 2.14 -11.55 -21.54
CA HIS A 170 2.98 -12.27 -20.58
C HIS A 170 3.55 -11.37 -19.47
N TRP A 171 2.71 -10.58 -18.80
CA TRP A 171 3.17 -9.69 -17.74
C TRP A 171 3.68 -10.47 -16.53
N GLN A 172 4.79 -10.02 -15.95
CA GLN A 172 5.26 -10.50 -14.66
C GLN A 172 4.60 -9.68 -13.54
N LEU A 173 3.69 -10.31 -12.78
CA LEU A 173 3.07 -9.70 -11.61
C LEU A 173 3.92 -9.97 -10.36
N ILE A 174 4.34 -8.90 -9.69
CA ILE A 174 5.09 -8.92 -8.42
C ILE A 174 4.21 -8.29 -7.34
N ILE A 175 3.90 -9.04 -6.28
CA ILE A 175 3.11 -8.55 -5.15
C ILE A 175 4.00 -8.47 -3.92
N ASN A 176 4.11 -7.29 -3.33
CA ASN A 176 4.82 -7.04 -2.08
C ASN A 176 3.82 -6.68 -0.99
N VAL A 177 4.01 -7.22 0.21
CA VAL A 177 3.14 -6.93 1.37
C VAL A 177 3.99 -6.38 2.51
N THR A 178 3.58 -5.24 3.06
CA THR A 178 4.28 -4.58 4.15
C THR A 178 3.29 -4.15 5.24
N HIS A 179 3.56 -4.52 6.49
CA HIS A 179 2.75 -4.14 7.64
C HIS A 179 3.51 -3.15 8.52
N ARG A 180 3.19 -1.86 8.45
CA ARG A 180 3.95 -0.81 9.16
C ARG A 180 3.90 -0.95 10.67
N ASP A 181 2.74 -1.33 11.20
CA ASP A 181 2.46 -1.29 12.65
C ASP A 181 2.43 -2.69 13.30
N ILE A 182 2.96 -3.71 12.60
CA ILE A 182 3.28 -5.02 13.16
C ILE A 182 4.79 -5.05 13.36
N GLY A 183 5.24 -5.17 14.61
CA GLY A 183 6.66 -5.38 14.90
C GLY A 183 7.12 -6.77 14.47
N ASP A 184 8.44 -6.94 14.29
CA ASP A 184 9.03 -8.24 14.00
C ASP A 184 8.61 -9.26 15.07
N LEU A 185 8.22 -10.44 14.59
CA LEU A 185 7.42 -11.43 15.30
C LEU A 185 8.15 -12.18 16.43
N GLU A 186 9.19 -11.62 17.03
CA GLU A 186 10.05 -12.31 18.00
C GLU A 186 9.53 -12.27 19.46
N ASP A 187 8.49 -11.47 19.76
CA ASP A 187 8.02 -11.29 21.14
C ASP A 187 6.72 -12.06 21.51
N CYS A 188 6.24 -13.01 20.69
CA CYS A 188 4.94 -13.67 20.92
C CYS A 188 4.98 -15.10 21.50
N GLU A 189 6.14 -15.73 21.61
CA GLU A 189 6.26 -17.01 22.30
C GLU A 189 7.05 -16.83 23.60
N GLU A 190 6.33 -16.58 24.70
CA GLU A 190 6.70 -16.77 26.13
C GLU A 190 6.25 -15.60 27.01
N SER A 191 4.97 -15.59 27.39
CA SER A 191 4.61 -15.12 28.75
C SER A 191 3.32 -15.78 29.22
N SER A 192 3.47 -17.05 29.61
CA SER A 192 2.62 -17.63 30.63
C SER A 192 2.73 -16.79 31.91
N GLY A 193 1.68 -16.03 32.22
CA GLY A 193 1.43 -15.52 33.56
C GLY A 193 2.33 -14.37 34.01
N GLN A 194 1.90 -13.13 33.76
CA GLN A 194 1.73 -12.10 34.80
C GLN A 194 1.19 -10.82 34.17
N ASN A 195 0.13 -10.29 34.78
CA ASN A 195 -0.47 -9.00 34.44
C ASN A 195 0.55 -7.87 34.64
N LYS A 196 1.22 -7.44 33.58
CA LYS A 196 1.83 -6.11 33.52
C LYS A 196 1.34 -5.42 32.26
N ARG A 197 0.50 -4.41 32.44
CA ARG A 197 0.06 -3.47 31.41
C ARG A 197 1.13 -2.39 31.26
N PRO A 198 1.87 -2.27 30.15
CA PRO A 198 2.41 -0.99 29.75
C PRO A 198 1.37 -0.25 28.90
N ASN A 199 1.36 1.08 28.96
CA ASN A 199 0.67 1.99 28.04
C ASN A 199 -0.83 2.29 28.21
N LYS A 200 -1.36 2.33 29.45
CA LYS A 200 -2.59 3.11 29.72
C LYS A 200 -2.31 4.61 29.99
N THR A 201 -1.05 4.97 30.26
CA THR A 201 -0.69 6.33 30.70
C THR A 201 -0.58 7.30 29.53
N GLN A 202 0.07 6.93 28.41
CA GLN A 202 0.31 7.87 27.31
C GLN A 202 -0.97 8.33 26.57
N ALA A 203 -1.95 7.44 26.37
CA ALA A 203 -3.21 7.80 25.72
C ALA A 203 -4.10 8.71 26.60
N LYS A 204 -4.05 8.53 27.93
CA LYS A 204 -4.79 9.38 28.87
C LYS A 204 -4.16 10.76 29.03
N THR A 205 -2.83 10.88 29.01
CA THR A 205 -2.16 12.18 29.09
C THR A 205 -2.50 13.06 27.89
N ARG A 206 -2.52 12.49 26.66
CA ARG A 206 -2.90 13.24 25.44
C ARG A 206 -4.36 13.69 25.43
N GLN A 207 -5.28 12.93 26.04
CA GLN A 207 -6.69 13.32 26.15
C GLN A 207 -6.91 14.40 27.22
N ARG A 208 -6.13 14.37 28.32
CA ARG A 208 -6.17 15.39 29.37
C ARG A 208 -5.61 16.73 28.89
N GLU A 209 -4.49 16.72 28.16
CA GLU A 209 -3.92 17.94 27.56
C GLU A 209 -4.89 18.64 26.60
N ARG A 210 -5.72 17.89 25.85
CA ARG A 210 -6.74 18.49 24.97
C ARG A 210 -7.81 19.26 25.75
N ARG A 211 -8.27 18.71 26.88
CA ARG A 211 -9.28 19.38 27.73
C ARG A 211 -8.72 20.59 28.48
N GLU A 212 -7.45 20.54 28.89
CA GLU A 212 -6.80 21.66 29.58
C GLU A 212 -6.43 22.80 28.62
N LYS A 213 -6.19 22.54 27.33
CA LYS A 213 -5.97 23.59 26.33
C LYS A 213 -7.27 24.32 25.92
N GLU A 214 -8.40 23.63 25.90
CA GLU A 214 -9.70 24.22 25.56
C GLU A 214 -10.20 25.15 26.66
N ASN A 215 -10.01 24.78 27.93
CA ASN A 215 -10.38 25.61 29.08
C ASN A 215 -9.57 26.91 29.23
N ARG A 216 -8.43 27.06 28.53
CA ARG A 216 -7.56 28.24 28.67
C ARG A 216 -7.98 29.43 27.80
N TYR A 217 -8.85 29.20 26.81
CA TYR A 217 -9.38 30.26 25.94
C TYR A 217 -10.73 30.81 26.43
N GLU A 218 -11.49 30.07 27.23
CA GLU A 218 -12.75 30.56 27.81
C GLU A 218 -12.54 31.53 28.99
N THR A 219 -11.45 31.41 29.75
CA THR A 219 -11.24 32.25 30.95
C THR A 219 -10.64 33.63 30.67
N ARG A 220 -10.38 34.01 29.41
CA ARG A 220 -9.73 35.29 29.05
C ARG A 220 -10.66 36.34 28.45
N LEU A 221 -11.96 36.06 28.32
CA LEU A 221 -12.95 36.97 27.72
C LEU A 221 -13.96 37.53 28.74
N GLY A 222 -13.68 37.41 30.04
CA GLY A 222 -14.62 37.75 31.12
C GLY A 222 -14.35 39.05 31.90
N ASP A 223 -13.22 39.71 31.71
CA ASP A 223 -12.79 40.82 32.59
C ASP A 223 -12.54 42.12 31.80
N ASP A 224 -13.53 42.61 31.06
CA ASP A 224 -13.53 43.99 30.51
C ASP A 224 -14.97 44.57 30.55
N GLU A 225 -15.56 44.70 31.73
CA GLU A 225 -16.60 45.70 32.03
C GLU A 225 -16.51 46.11 33.50
N GLU A 226 -15.78 47.19 33.80
CA GLU A 226 -16.08 48.14 34.88
C GLU A 226 -15.15 49.37 34.78
N ASP A 227 -15.71 50.46 34.23
CA ASP A 227 -15.64 51.88 34.66
C ASP A 227 -15.76 52.87 33.49
#